data_AF-I6ZMJ7-F1
#
_entry.id   AF-I6ZMJ7-F1
#
_cell.length_a   1.000
_cell.length_b   1.000
_cell.length_c   1.000
_cell.angle_alpha   90.00
_cell.angle_beta   90.00
_cell.angle_gamma   90.00
#
_symmetry.space_group_name_H-M   'P 1'
#
loop_
_entity.id
_entity.type
_entity.pdbx_description
1 polymer ?
#
loop_
_entity_poly.entity_id
_entity_poly.type
_entity_poly.pdbx_seq_one_letter_code
_entity_poly.pdbx_strand_id
1 'polypeptide(L)'
;YIYRFGYESFSVSQVLSGDPNFKMGVSHGDDLLYLFPLALFTSIRGTESDKDREMSRKMVDLVANFVTYGDPNPVTNTTRWCPNSGHYDYLSINPDG
;
A
#
# COMPACT_ATOMS: atom_id res chain seq x y z
N TYR A 1 11.42 -4.98 9.43
CA TYR A 1 10.93 -3.85 8.65
C TYR A 1 9.50 -3.57 9.04
N ILE A 2 9.16 -2.32 9.37
CA ILE A 2 7.79 -1.90 9.75
C ILE A 2 7.36 -0.77 8.83
N TYR A 3 6.13 -0.80 8.32
CA TYR A 3 5.56 0.28 7.51
C TYR A 3 4.23 0.74 8.09
N ARG A 4 3.84 1.98 7.78
CA ARG A 4 2.50 2.53 8.00
C ARG A 4 1.93 2.96 6.66
N PHE A 5 0.85 2.30 6.24
CA PHE A 5 0.17 2.60 4.99
C PHE A 5 -0.85 3.72 5.17
N GLY A 6 -0.81 4.73 4.30
CA GLY A 6 -1.58 5.97 4.40
C GLY A 6 -2.23 6.42 3.09
N TYR A 7 -2.24 5.58 2.05
CA TYR A 7 -2.80 5.92 0.74
C TYR A 7 -4.24 5.40 0.59
N GLU A 8 -5.20 6.31 0.48
CA GLU A 8 -6.63 6.00 0.29
C GLU A 8 -7.11 6.56 -1.07
N SER A 9 -7.29 5.66 -2.04
CA SER A 9 -7.99 5.95 -3.31
C SER A 9 -9.36 5.26 -3.31
N PHE A 10 -9.34 3.96 -3.02
CA PHE A 10 -10.50 3.11 -2.79
C PHE A 10 -10.28 2.29 -1.50
N SER A 11 -11.36 2.03 -0.76
CA SER A 11 -11.30 1.38 0.56
C SER A 11 -12.26 0.22 0.69
N VAL A 12 -11.84 -0.84 1.40
CA VAL A 12 -12.67 -1.97 1.82
C VAL A 12 -13.90 -1.50 2.59
N SER A 13 -13.78 -0.41 3.36
CA SER A 13 -14.89 0.16 4.12
C SER A 13 -16.04 0.67 3.25
N GLN A 14 -15.77 1.13 2.03
CA GLN A 14 -16.80 1.54 1.07
C GLN A 14 -17.63 0.34 0.60
N VAL A 15 -16.99 -0.82 0.41
CA VAL A 15 -17.68 -2.07 0.05
C VAL A 15 -18.54 -2.58 1.21
N LEU A 16 -17.99 -2.60 2.42
CA LEU A 16 -18.67 -3.13 3.60
C LEU A 16 -19.82 -2.23 4.08
N SER A 17 -19.70 -0.91 3.92
CA SER A 17 -20.77 0.04 4.23
C SER A 17 -21.88 0.06 3.18
N GLY A 18 -21.58 -0.38 1.94
CA GLY A 18 -22.48 -0.23 0.80
C GLY A 18 -22.59 1.20 0.29
N ASP A 19 -21.75 2.13 0.78
CA ASP A 19 -21.71 3.52 0.35
C ASP A 19 -20.36 3.84 -0.32
N PRO A 20 -20.33 4.12 -1.64
CA PRO A 20 -19.09 4.46 -2.35
C PRO A 20 -18.48 5.80 -1.87
N ASN A 21 -19.24 6.66 -1.21
CA ASN A 21 -18.77 7.93 -0.67
C ASN A 21 -18.33 7.84 0.79
N PHE A 22 -18.37 6.65 1.40
CA PHE A 22 -17.93 6.45 2.77
C PHE A 22 -16.42 6.72 2.89
N LYS A 23 -16.04 7.57 3.85
CA LYS A 23 -14.65 8.00 4.09
C LYS A 23 -14.29 7.83 5.55
N MET A 24 -13.35 6.93 5.84
CA MET A 24 -12.78 6.74 7.18
C MET A 24 -11.25 6.75 7.18
N GLY A 25 -10.62 7.13 6.07
CA GLY A 25 -9.19 6.92 5.89
C GLY A 25 -8.89 5.50 5.43
N VAL A 26 -7.61 5.15 5.50
CA VAL A 26 -7.12 3.79 5.23
C VAL A 26 -7.73 2.81 6.24
N SER A 27 -8.44 1.82 5.71
CA SER A 27 -9.06 0.75 6.47
C SER A 27 -8.20 -0.52 6.46
N HIS A 28 -8.53 -1.46 7.36
CA HIS A 28 -7.86 -2.75 7.40
C HIS A 28 -8.02 -3.50 6.07
N GLY A 29 -6.88 -3.91 5.49
CA GLY A 29 -6.83 -4.63 4.22
C GLY A 29 -6.74 -3.75 2.98
N ASP A 30 -6.80 -2.42 3.12
CA ASP A 30 -6.68 -1.51 1.96
C ASP A 30 -5.30 -1.61 1.30
N ASP A 31 -4.25 -1.89 2.06
CA ASP A 31 -2.89 -2.11 1.53
C ASP A 31 -2.79 -3.35 0.61
N LEU A 32 -3.57 -4.40 0.90
CA LEU A 32 -3.63 -5.60 0.08
C LEU A 32 -4.22 -5.35 -1.32
N LEU A 33 -5.03 -4.30 -1.48
CA LEU A 33 -5.59 -3.90 -2.78
C LEU A 33 -4.51 -3.40 -3.75
N TYR A 34 -3.33 -3.04 -3.23
CA TYR A 34 -2.15 -2.62 -4.00
C TYR A 34 -1.14 -3.76 -4.17
N LEU A 35 -1.46 -4.97 -3.69
CA LEU A 35 -0.65 -6.19 -3.89
C LEU A 35 -1.37 -7.23 -4.74
N PHE A 36 -2.69 -7.34 -4.59
CA PHE A 36 -3.48 -8.40 -5.21
C PHE A 36 -4.70 -7.85 -5.95
N PRO A 37 -5.01 -8.36 -7.15
CA PRO A 37 -6.26 -8.05 -7.85
C PRO A 37 -7.41 -8.84 -7.21
N LEU A 38 -7.93 -8.36 -6.09
CA LEU A 38 -9.04 -9.01 -5.38
C LEU A 38 -10.37 -8.77 -6.11
N ALA A 39 -10.92 -9.81 -6.74
CA ALA A 39 -12.07 -9.73 -7.65
C ALA A 39 -13.29 -8.99 -7.08
N LEU A 40 -13.58 -9.18 -5.79
CA LEU A 40 -14.70 -8.51 -5.10
C LEU A 40 -14.54 -6.98 -5.10
N PHE A 41 -13.31 -6.49 -5.07
CA PHE A 41 -12.98 -5.08 -4.95
C PHE A 41 -12.69 -4.43 -6.32
N THR A 42 -12.09 -5.17 -7.26
CA THR A 42 -11.81 -4.66 -8.62
C THR A 42 -13.08 -4.32 -9.40
N SER A 43 -14.20 -4.99 -9.12
CA SER A 43 -15.49 -4.67 -9.76
C SER A 43 -16.13 -3.37 -9.25
N ILE A 44 -15.77 -2.92 -8.05
CA ILE A 44 -16.37 -1.77 -7.36
C ILE A 44 -15.45 -0.54 -7.40
N ARG A 45 -14.13 -0.75 -7.48
CA ARG A 45 -13.09 0.28 -7.45
C ARG A 45 -13.19 1.32 -8.58
N GLY A 46 -13.92 1.03 -9.65
CA GLY A 46 -14.00 1.90 -10.82
C GLY A 46 -12.68 1.93 -11.58
N THR A 47 -12.36 3.08 -12.19
CA THR A 47 -11.15 3.25 -13.00
C THR A 47 -9.92 3.52 -12.12
N GLU A 48 -8.88 2.71 -12.25
CA GLU A 48 -7.58 2.90 -11.60
C GLU A 48 -6.88 4.17 -12.12
N SER A 49 -6.39 5.03 -11.22
CA SER A 49 -5.60 6.21 -11.58
C SER A 49 -4.11 5.89 -11.79
N ASP A 50 -3.34 6.80 -12.40
CA ASP A 50 -1.89 6.62 -12.51
C ASP A 50 -1.20 6.56 -11.13
N LYS A 51 -1.73 7.27 -10.12
CA LYS A 51 -1.22 7.23 -8.75
C LYS A 51 -1.51 5.88 -8.08
N ASP A 52 -2.66 5.28 -8.35
CA ASP A 52 -3.00 3.93 -7.88
C ASP A 52 -2.00 2.90 -8.41
N ARG A 53 -1.68 3.00 -9.70
CA ARG A 53 -0.72 2.12 -10.38
C ARG A 53 0.69 2.30 -9.85
N GLU A 54 1.10 3.54 -9.56
CA GLU A 54 2.38 3.84 -8.94
C GLU A 54 2.46 3.26 -7.52
N MET A 55 1.41 3.41 -6.72
CA MET A 55 1.35 2.84 -5.37
C MET A 55 1.38 1.31 -5.41
N SER A 56 0.64 0.70 -6.33
CA SER A 56 0.67 -0.75 -6.58
C SER A 56 2.07 -1.23 -6.92
N ARG A 57 2.76 -0.56 -7.87
CA ARG A 57 4.16 -0.88 -8.20
C ARG A 57 5.08 -0.77 -6.99
N LYS A 58 4.96 0.31 -6.21
CA LYS A 58 5.77 0.51 -5.00
C LYS A 58 5.56 -0.60 -3.98
N MET A 59 4.31 -0.99 -3.70
CA MET A 59 3.99 -2.07 -2.77
C MET A 59 4.53 -3.42 -3.25
N VAL A 60 4.34 -3.73 -4.54
CA VAL A 60 4.85 -4.95 -5.17
C VAL A 60 6.38 -5.00 -5.11
N ASP A 61 7.06 -3.91 -5.44
CA ASP A 61 8.53 -3.84 -5.42
C ASP A 61 9.07 -4.05 -3.99
N LEU A 62 8.47 -3.38 -2.98
CA LEU A 62 8.87 -3.53 -1.58
C LEU A 62 8.75 -4.99 -1.11
N VAL A 63 7.61 -5.64 -1.40
CA VAL A 63 7.37 -7.03 -1.00
C VAL A 63 8.25 -8.00 -1.78
N ALA A 64 8.37 -7.83 -3.10
CA ALA A 64 9.18 -8.70 -3.95
C ALA A 64 10.67 -8.62 -3.58
N ASN A 65 11.20 -7.42 -3.34
CA ASN A 65 12.58 -7.24 -2.91
C ASN A 65 12.82 -7.90 -1.55
N PHE A 66 11.92 -7.73 -0.59
CA PHE A 66 12.06 -8.35 0.73
C PHE A 66 12.06 -9.88 0.63
N VAL A 67 11.15 -10.46 -0.15
CA VAL A 67 11.08 -11.92 -0.34
C VAL A 67 12.32 -12.46 -1.07
N THR A 68 12.86 -11.70 -2.03
CA THR A 68 13.99 -12.14 -2.86
C THR A 68 15.34 -11.96 -2.15
N TYR A 69 15.53 -10.86 -1.43
CA TYR A 69 16.84 -10.42 -0.93
C TYR A 69 16.91 -10.28 0.60
N GLY A 70 15.77 -10.32 1.31
CA GLY A 70 15.69 -9.98 2.73
C GLY A 70 15.80 -8.48 3.04
N ASP A 71 15.92 -7.64 2.01
CA ASP A 71 15.95 -6.17 2.09
C ASP A 71 14.89 -5.61 1.11
N PRO A 72 13.86 -4.86 1.58
CA PRO A 72 12.81 -4.31 0.72
C PRO A 72 13.31 -3.15 -0.16
N ASN A 73 14.48 -2.58 0.12
CA ASN A 73 14.98 -1.42 -0.61
C ASN A 73 15.41 -1.80 -2.03
N PRO A 74 15.09 -0.97 -3.05
CA PRO A 74 15.67 -1.15 -4.36
C PRO A 74 17.19 -0.99 -4.28
N VAL A 75 17.92 -1.78 -5.06
CA VAL A 75 19.40 -1.77 -5.10
C VAL A 75 19.97 -0.37 -5.42
N THR A 76 19.20 0.48 -6.09
CA THR A 76 19.62 1.79 -6.59
C THR A 76 19.13 3.00 -5.78
N ASN A 77 18.38 2.82 -4.69
CA ASN A 77 17.64 3.94 -4.06
C ASN A 77 18.40 4.62 -2.90
N THR A 78 18.21 5.94 -2.75
CA THR A 78 18.89 6.78 -1.75
C THR A 78 18.11 6.92 -0.44
N THR A 79 16.79 6.79 -0.46
CA THR A 79 15.95 6.75 0.75
C THR A 79 15.80 5.31 1.21
N ARG A 80 16.49 4.96 2.29
CA ARG A 80 16.54 3.59 2.81
C ARG A 80 15.49 3.39 3.91
N TRP A 81 14.60 2.43 3.70
CA TRP A 81 13.82 1.82 4.78
C TRP A 81 14.77 0.99 5.64
N CYS A 82 15.03 1.41 6.87
CA CYS A 82 15.90 0.67 7.77
C CYS A 82 15.11 -0.42 8.52
N PRO A 83 15.76 -1.56 8.87
CA PRO A 83 15.21 -2.48 9.84
C PRO A 83 14.96 -1.77 11.17
N ASN A 84 13.80 -2.02 11.79
CA ASN A 84 13.50 -1.48 13.11
C ASN A 84 14.44 -2.10 14.16
N SER A 85 15.17 -1.26 14.89
CA SER A 85 16.12 -1.65 15.95
C SER A 85 15.56 -1.54 17.37
N GLY A 86 14.27 -1.25 17.53
CA GLY A 86 13.59 -1.20 18.83
C GLY A 86 12.88 0.12 19.15
N HIS A 87 12.96 1.12 18.26
CA HIS A 87 12.33 2.43 18.44
C HIS A 87 10.99 2.61 17.69
N TYR A 88 10.42 1.54 17.13
CA TYR A 88 9.22 1.58 16.28
C TYR A 88 9.36 2.51 15.08
N ASP A 89 10.57 2.64 14.54
CA ASP A 89 10.75 3.35 13.28
C ASP A 89 10.06 2.57 12.15
N TYR A 90 9.27 3.29 11.35
CA TYR A 90 8.52 2.72 10.25
C TYR A 90 8.69 3.55 8.98
N LEU A 91 8.57 2.88 7.83
CA LEU A 91 8.40 3.54 6.55
C LEU A 91 6.97 4.10 6.46
N SER A 92 6.84 5.41 6.33
CA SER A 92 5.55 6.05 6.05
C SER A 92 5.27 5.95 4.56
N ILE A 93 4.17 5.31 4.17
CA ILE A 93 3.79 5.15 2.76
C ILE A 93 2.56 6.01 2.53
N ASN A 94 2.78 7.23 2.04
CA ASN A 94 1.73 8.25 1.83
C ASN A 94 1.55 8.56 0.34
N PRO A 95 0.49 9.30 -0.02
CA PRO A 95 0.25 9.72 -1.41
C PRO A 95 1.37 10.56 -2.04
N ASP A 96 2.20 11.21 -1.21
CA ASP A 96 3.19 12.19 -1.65
C ASP A 96 4.62 11.62 -1.70
N GLY A 97 4.81 10.35 -1.32
CA GLY A 97 6.13 9.73 -1.14
C GLY A 97 6.23 8.90 0.13
#